data_AF-A0A523KGN4-F1
#
_entry.id   AF-A0A523KGN4-F1
#
_cell.length_a   1.000
_cell.length_b   1.000
_cell.length_c   1.000
_cell.angle_alpha   90.00
_cell.angle_beta   90.00
_cell.angle_gamma   90.00
#
_symmetry.space_group_name_H-M   'P 1'
#
loop_
_entity.id
_entity.type
_entity.pdbx_description
1 polymer ?
#
loop_
_entity_poly.entity_id
_entity_poly.type
_entity_poly.pdbx_seq_one_letter_code
_entity_poly.pdbx_strand_id
1 'polypeptide(L)'
;MEHFETAARRHPHVHWTLVLGEWNLSVEQRLSVREGGCCGSGTPRVWILCDDNEAEAREALALGESLGGSCQRKDLRFRGIGRLETGWLGARCTGLDRAVSSPLDGPWPDVVIAAGGRCARVARWIRDQDAGRPRLVQLGLRGGEVAEWFDAVLSPAGARLWPHPNRIETSSDRLDDVDPVGALESPLREWVIKRANSRPKNRRGTTRPQQGLEYLCARLIERGLIIPPSVSLPAAPGNTLDDGEEVARRVRHLLGLTPA
;
A
#
# COMPACT_ATOMS: atom_id res chain seq x y z
N MET A 1 8.42 -29.35 10.01
CA MET A 1 9.48 -28.52 9.37
C MET A 1 9.91 -29.14 8.05
N GLU A 2 10.33 -30.41 8.08
CA GLU A 2 10.75 -31.24 6.93
C GLU A 2 9.78 -31.27 5.73
N HIS A 3 8.47 -31.13 5.98
CA HIS A 3 7.45 -31.07 4.92
C HIS A 3 7.55 -29.82 4.04
N PHE A 4 7.88 -28.65 4.61
CA PHE A 4 8.02 -27.40 3.84
C PHE A 4 9.30 -27.40 3.01
N GLU A 5 10.40 -27.88 3.57
CA GLU A 5 11.66 -28.07 2.84
C GLU A 5 11.52 -29.11 1.72
N THR A 6 10.76 -30.18 1.96
CA THR A 6 10.45 -31.19 0.94
C THR A 6 9.52 -30.64 -0.15
N ALA A 7 8.54 -29.80 0.21
CA ALA A 7 7.71 -29.09 -0.75
C ALA A 7 8.55 -28.12 -1.59
N ALA A 8 9.48 -27.39 -0.97
CA ALA A 8 10.41 -26.48 -1.65
C ALA A 8 11.29 -27.21 -2.67
N ARG A 9 11.80 -28.40 -2.32
CA ARG A 9 12.56 -29.26 -3.26
C ARG A 9 11.71 -29.73 -4.44
N ARG A 10 10.41 -29.99 -4.23
CA ARG A 10 9.48 -30.42 -5.28
C ARG A 10 8.99 -29.27 -6.16
N HIS A 11 8.95 -28.05 -5.61
CA HIS A 11 8.48 -26.84 -6.27
C HIS A 11 9.56 -25.74 -6.16
N PRO A 12 10.68 -25.87 -6.91
CA PRO A 12 11.83 -24.96 -6.77
C PRO A 12 11.52 -23.51 -7.14
N HIS A 13 10.39 -23.24 -7.81
CA HIS A 13 9.91 -21.90 -8.16
C HIS A 13 8.94 -21.30 -7.13
N VAL A 14 8.71 -21.98 -6.01
CA VAL A 14 7.80 -21.54 -4.96
C VAL A 14 8.61 -21.12 -3.74
N HIS A 15 8.65 -19.82 -3.49
CA HIS A 15 9.10 -19.26 -2.22
C HIS A 15 7.99 -19.40 -1.18
N TRP A 16 8.35 -19.74 0.05
CA TRP A 16 7.43 -19.82 1.17
C TRP A 16 7.97 -19.07 2.39
N THR A 17 7.05 -18.44 3.11
CA THR A 17 7.29 -17.77 4.39
C THR A 17 6.35 -18.38 5.43
N LEU A 18 6.92 -18.84 6.53
CA LEU A 18 6.23 -19.44 7.66
C LEU A 18 6.37 -18.52 8.87
N VAL A 19 5.28 -17.84 9.22
CA VAL A 19 5.19 -17.02 10.43
C VAL A 19 4.68 -17.89 11.57
N LEU A 20 5.47 -18.00 12.64
CA LEU A 20 5.18 -18.77 13.84
C LEU A 20 5.00 -17.78 15.00
N GLY A 21 3.78 -17.70 15.55
CA GLY A 21 3.52 -16.92 16.76
C GLY A 21 3.55 -17.80 18.00
N GLU A 22 4.36 -17.45 18.99
CA GLU A 22 4.22 -17.98 20.34
C GLU A 22 3.15 -17.17 21.08
N TRP A 23 2.01 -17.81 21.34
CA TRP A 23 0.94 -17.20 22.12
C TRP A 23 1.28 -17.33 23.61
N ASN A 24 1.92 -16.30 24.18
CA ASN A 24 2.00 -16.14 25.61
C ASN A 24 0.87 -15.18 26.09
N LEU A 25 0.41 -15.32 27.33
CA LEU A 25 -0.65 -14.46 27.92
C LEU A 25 -0.17 -13.02 28.21
N SER A 26 1.08 -12.70 27.87
CA SER A 26 1.65 -11.36 27.94
C SER A 26 1.46 -10.63 26.62
N VAL A 27 1.35 -9.30 26.66
CA VAL A 27 1.06 -8.42 25.51
C VAL A 27 2.15 -8.45 24.41
N GLU A 28 3.23 -9.21 24.61
CA GLU A 28 4.39 -9.27 23.73
C GLU A 28 4.38 -10.56 22.90
N GLN A 29 3.82 -10.46 21.70
CA GLN A 29 3.81 -11.56 20.72
C GLN A 29 5.21 -11.78 20.16
N ARG A 30 5.85 -12.89 20.52
CA ARG A 30 7.11 -13.30 19.89
C ARG A 30 6.78 -13.99 18.57
N LEU A 31 6.87 -13.23 17.48
CA LEU A 31 6.79 -13.76 16.12
C LEU A 31 8.18 -14.26 15.70
N SER A 32 8.30 -15.55 15.40
CA SER A 32 9.46 -16.09 14.69
C SER A 32 9.06 -16.39 13.25
N VAL A 33 9.91 -16.03 12.30
CA VAL A 33 9.62 -16.23 10.89
C VAL A 33 10.69 -17.09 10.27
N ARG A 34 10.28 -18.02 9.41
CA ARG A 34 11.15 -18.93 8.67
C ARG A 34 10.79 -18.87 7.21
N GLU A 35 11.79 -18.88 6.35
CA GLU A 35 11.61 -18.78 4.90
C GLU A 35 12.35 -19.92 4.20
N GLY A 36 11.92 -20.26 2.99
CA GLY A 36 12.64 -21.19 2.13
C GLY A 36 12.02 -21.34 0.74
N GLY A 37 12.65 -22.19 -0.08
CA GLY A 37 12.38 -22.24 -1.52
C GLY A 37 13.13 -21.15 -2.28
N CYS A 38 13.35 -21.35 -3.58
CA CYS A 38 14.10 -20.39 -4.38
C CYS A 38 13.16 -19.25 -4.79
N CYS A 39 13.38 -18.06 -4.24
CA CYS A 39 13.20 -16.83 -5.01
C CYS A 39 14.10 -17.01 -6.24
N GLY A 40 13.60 -16.83 -7.46
CA GLY A 40 14.33 -17.19 -8.70
C GLY A 40 15.80 -16.77 -8.65
N SER A 41 16.68 -17.58 -9.26
CA SER A 41 18.15 -17.48 -9.16
C SER A 41 18.78 -16.24 -9.83
N GLY A 42 18.06 -15.13 -9.92
CA GLY A 42 18.50 -13.87 -10.50
C GLY A 42 18.22 -12.69 -9.58
N THR A 43 18.87 -11.56 -9.83
CA THR A 43 18.56 -10.29 -9.19
C THR A 43 17.11 -9.90 -9.51
N PRO A 44 16.24 -9.63 -8.52
CA PRO A 44 14.84 -9.34 -8.77
C PRO A 44 14.71 -8.07 -9.63
N ARG A 45 13.82 -8.07 -10.62
CA ARG A 45 13.49 -6.87 -11.38
C ARG A 45 12.56 -6.00 -10.55
N VAL A 46 13.02 -4.80 -10.21
CA VAL A 46 12.26 -3.85 -9.41
C VAL A 46 11.83 -2.70 -10.30
N TRP A 47 10.53 -2.44 -10.39
CA TRP A 47 10.00 -1.23 -11.02
C TRP A 47 9.63 -0.21 -9.95
N ILE A 48 10.07 1.03 -10.15
CA ILE A 48 9.83 2.14 -9.24
C ILE A 48 8.97 3.14 -9.98
N LEU A 49 7.70 3.25 -9.58
CA LEU A 49 6.73 4.14 -10.22
C LEU A 49 6.86 5.54 -9.62
N CYS A 50 7.15 6.52 -10.48
CA CYS A 50 7.30 7.92 -10.09
C CYS A 50 6.30 8.77 -10.89
N ASP A 51 5.53 9.62 -10.22
CA ASP A 51 4.70 10.62 -10.88
C ASP A 51 5.35 12.01 -10.80
N ASP A 52 4.56 13.09 -10.77
CA ASP A 52 5.04 14.46 -10.62
C ASP A 52 5.43 14.84 -9.18
N ASN A 53 5.22 13.98 -8.19
CA ASN A 53 5.68 14.19 -6.82
C ASN A 53 7.14 13.74 -6.64
N GLU A 54 8.07 14.68 -6.82
CA GLU A 54 9.52 14.42 -6.69
C GLU A 54 9.98 14.10 -5.25
N ALA A 55 9.17 14.40 -4.22
CA ALA A 55 9.47 14.01 -2.84
C ALA A 55 9.25 12.50 -2.67
N GLU A 56 8.04 12.04 -2.97
CA GLU A 56 7.64 10.64 -2.97
C GLU A 56 8.52 9.79 -3.90
N ALA A 57 8.84 10.30 -5.11
CA ALA A 57 9.70 9.61 -6.06
C ALA A 57 11.11 9.35 -5.50
N ARG A 58 11.69 10.31 -4.79
CA ARG A 58 13.04 10.15 -4.19
C ARG A 58 13.06 9.06 -3.13
N GLU A 59 12.02 8.98 -2.33
CA GLU A 59 11.90 7.96 -1.29
C GLU A 59 11.68 6.57 -1.87
N ALA A 60 10.86 6.47 -2.92
CA ALA A 60 10.69 5.24 -3.69
C ALA A 60 12.00 4.74 -4.30
N LEU A 61 12.80 5.65 -4.85
CA LEU A 61 14.12 5.35 -5.39
C LEU A 61 15.09 4.88 -4.31
N ALA A 62 15.16 5.59 -3.17
CA ALA A 62 16.02 5.22 -2.06
C ALA A 62 15.67 3.82 -1.51
N LEU A 63 14.38 3.50 -1.35
CA LEU A 63 13.96 2.17 -0.95
C LEU A 63 14.36 1.11 -2.00
N GLY A 64 14.16 1.41 -3.28
CA GLY A 64 14.55 0.50 -4.36
C GLY A 64 16.05 0.20 -4.37
N GLU A 65 16.88 1.23 -4.16
CA GLU A 65 18.34 1.06 -4.01
C GLU A 65 18.68 0.17 -2.82
N SER A 66 18.03 0.37 -1.66
CA SER A 66 18.24 -0.48 -0.48
C SER A 66 17.70 -1.91 -0.65
N LEU A 67 16.60 -2.14 -1.39
CA LEU A 67 16.12 -3.49 -1.67
C LEU A 67 17.10 -4.27 -2.56
N GLY A 68 17.87 -3.58 -3.39
CA GLY A 68 18.75 -4.17 -4.38
C GLY A 68 17.99 -4.71 -5.59
N GLY A 69 18.68 -5.48 -6.43
CA GLY A 69 18.12 -6.00 -7.68
C GLY A 69 18.31 -5.06 -8.88
N SER A 70 17.64 -5.37 -9.99
CA SER A 70 17.68 -4.54 -11.20
C SER A 70 16.55 -3.50 -11.14
N CYS A 71 16.87 -2.34 -10.57
CA CYS A 71 15.92 -1.24 -10.40
C CYS A 71 15.71 -0.45 -11.70
N GLN A 72 14.44 -0.22 -12.05
CA GLN A 72 14.03 0.58 -13.21
C GLN A 72 13.02 1.64 -12.77
N ARG A 73 13.37 2.92 -12.93
CA ARG A 73 12.42 4.03 -12.77
C ARG A 73 11.42 4.03 -13.92
N LYS A 74 10.14 4.21 -13.59
CA LYS A 74 9.03 4.35 -14.54
C LYS A 74 8.31 5.66 -14.25
N ASP A 75 8.60 6.68 -15.03
CA ASP A 75 7.93 7.98 -14.96
C ASP A 75 6.50 7.88 -15.52
N LEU A 76 5.53 8.32 -14.73
CA LEU A 76 4.10 8.28 -15.02
C LEU A 76 3.56 9.70 -15.12
N ARG A 77 2.76 9.97 -16.15
CA ARG A 77 2.09 11.27 -16.34
C ARG A 77 0.59 11.06 -16.40
N PHE A 78 -0.15 11.83 -15.60
CA PHE A 78 -1.60 11.73 -15.50
C PHE A 78 -2.30 12.95 -16.10
N ARG A 79 -3.46 12.73 -16.72
CA ARG A 79 -4.31 13.77 -17.33
C ARG A 79 -5.72 13.74 -16.73
N GLY A 80 -6.36 14.90 -16.67
CA GLY A 80 -7.76 15.07 -16.21
C GLY A 80 -8.01 14.50 -14.82
N ILE A 81 -9.10 13.74 -14.68
CA ILE A 81 -9.51 13.05 -13.43
C ILE A 81 -8.44 12.03 -12.96
N GLY A 82 -7.53 11.62 -13.83
CA GLY A 82 -6.38 10.77 -13.49
C GLY A 82 -5.39 11.40 -12.51
N ARG A 83 -5.42 12.73 -12.32
CA ARG A 83 -4.57 13.44 -11.35
C ARG A 83 -5.01 13.26 -9.89
N LEU A 84 -6.24 12.79 -9.66
CA LEU A 84 -6.74 12.56 -8.31
C LEU A 84 -6.00 11.40 -7.63
N GLU A 85 -5.63 11.61 -6.36
CA GLU A 85 -4.84 10.67 -5.54
C GLU A 85 -5.70 9.59 -4.87
N THR A 86 -6.86 9.33 -5.45
CA THR A 86 -7.84 8.36 -4.96
C THR A 86 -7.34 6.93 -5.19
N GLY A 87 -6.41 6.47 -4.34
CA GLY A 87 -5.78 5.15 -4.38
C GLY A 87 -6.75 3.96 -4.29
N TRP A 88 -8.00 4.21 -3.92
CA TRP A 88 -9.09 3.23 -3.84
C TRP A 88 -9.89 3.03 -5.14
N LEU A 89 -9.62 3.79 -6.21
CA LEU A 89 -10.31 3.66 -7.51
C LEU A 89 -10.05 2.33 -8.26
N GLY A 90 -9.47 1.33 -7.59
CA GLY A 90 -9.16 0.01 -8.11
C GLY A 90 -7.89 -0.04 -8.96
N ALA A 91 -7.55 -1.24 -9.41
CA ALA A 91 -6.42 -1.55 -10.28
C ALA A 91 -6.67 -1.01 -11.70
N ARG A 92 -6.34 0.25 -11.95
CA ARG A 92 -6.66 0.94 -13.21
C ARG A 92 -5.55 1.89 -13.65
N CYS A 93 -5.25 1.88 -14.93
CA CYS A 93 -4.44 2.91 -15.61
C CYS A 93 -5.29 4.07 -16.18
N THR A 94 -6.53 4.23 -15.71
CA THR A 94 -7.42 5.30 -16.20
C THR A 94 -6.84 6.67 -15.88
N GLY A 95 -6.66 7.50 -16.92
CA GLY A 95 -6.07 8.83 -16.80
C GLY A 95 -4.55 8.86 -16.88
N LEU A 96 -3.88 7.71 -17.00
CA LEU A 96 -2.46 7.63 -17.35
C LEU A 96 -2.29 7.98 -18.83
N ASP A 97 -1.43 8.96 -19.11
CA ASP A 97 -1.02 9.34 -20.45
C ASP A 97 0.07 8.40 -20.95
N ARG A 98 -0.33 7.32 -21.61
CA ARG A 98 0.59 6.31 -22.15
C ARG A 98 1.55 6.84 -23.21
N ALA A 99 1.27 7.99 -23.83
CA ALA A 99 2.13 8.55 -24.87
C ALA A 99 3.38 9.23 -24.29
N VAL A 100 3.30 9.72 -23.06
CA VAL A 100 4.38 10.46 -22.38
C VAL A 100 4.95 9.68 -21.20
N SER A 101 4.18 8.74 -20.64
CA SER A 101 4.65 7.87 -19.57
C SER A 101 5.64 6.82 -20.09
N SER A 102 6.47 6.33 -19.18
CA SER A 102 7.34 5.18 -19.44
C SER A 102 6.53 3.96 -19.91
N PRO A 103 7.06 3.14 -20.83
CA PRO A 103 6.41 1.90 -21.24
C PRO A 103 6.18 0.96 -20.05
N LEU A 104 4.94 0.46 -19.96
CA LEU A 104 4.48 -0.53 -18.98
C LEU A 104 4.13 -1.83 -19.70
N ASP A 105 5.09 -2.35 -20.43
CA ASP A 105 5.06 -3.59 -21.19
C ASP A 105 6.10 -4.58 -20.66
N GLY A 106 5.94 -5.84 -21.06
CA GLY A 106 6.82 -6.91 -20.63
C GLY A 106 8.28 -6.67 -21.04
N PRO A 107 9.25 -7.25 -20.31
CA PRO A 107 9.03 -8.27 -19.29
C PRO A 107 8.65 -7.66 -17.93
N TRP A 108 7.59 -8.20 -17.32
CA TRP A 108 7.02 -7.72 -16.06
C TRP A 108 8.04 -7.79 -14.89
N PRO A 109 7.90 -6.94 -13.87
CA PRO A 109 8.79 -6.91 -12.71
C PRO A 109 8.41 -7.97 -11.66
N ASP A 110 9.36 -8.35 -10.83
CA ASP A 110 9.12 -9.18 -9.65
C ASP A 110 8.59 -8.33 -8.49
N VAL A 111 9.02 -7.06 -8.40
CA VAL A 111 8.61 -6.10 -7.37
C VAL A 111 8.23 -4.78 -8.01
N VAL A 112 7.12 -4.18 -7.56
CA VAL A 112 6.72 -2.82 -7.92
C VAL A 112 6.68 -1.97 -6.65
N ILE A 113 7.48 -0.91 -6.63
CA ILE A 113 7.45 0.14 -5.61
C ILE A 113 6.61 1.29 -6.16
N ALA A 114 5.58 1.67 -5.43
CA ALA A 114 4.75 2.83 -5.71
C ALA A 114 4.78 3.79 -4.53
N ALA A 115 4.82 5.09 -4.83
CA ALA A 115 4.62 6.15 -3.85
C ALA A 115 3.44 7.03 -4.26
N GLY A 116 2.57 7.32 -3.30
CA GLY A 116 1.34 8.07 -3.54
C GLY A 116 0.20 7.27 -4.17
N GLY A 117 -1.00 7.84 -4.12
CA GLY A 117 -2.25 7.17 -4.52
C GLY A 117 -2.39 6.94 -6.03
N ARG A 118 -1.74 7.76 -6.86
CA ARG A 118 -1.74 7.61 -8.33
C ARG A 118 -0.92 6.40 -8.76
N CYS A 119 0.30 6.29 -8.25
CA CYS A 119 1.18 5.14 -8.50
C CYS A 119 0.60 3.84 -7.93
N ALA A 120 -0.04 3.89 -6.76
CA ALA A 120 -0.69 2.72 -6.13
C ALA A 120 -1.67 2.00 -7.08
N ARG A 121 -2.47 2.77 -7.83
CA ARG A 121 -3.45 2.23 -8.79
C ARG A 121 -2.78 1.55 -9.98
N VAL A 122 -1.70 2.14 -10.47
CA VAL A 122 -0.92 1.60 -11.59
C VAL A 122 -0.17 0.34 -11.17
N ALA A 123 0.40 0.31 -9.96
CA ALA A 123 1.05 -0.87 -9.40
C ALA A 123 0.08 -2.06 -9.32
N ARG A 124 -1.13 -1.84 -8.81
CA ARG A 124 -2.17 -2.88 -8.79
C ARG A 124 -2.58 -3.32 -10.20
N TRP A 125 -2.69 -2.38 -11.15
CA TRP A 125 -2.97 -2.74 -12.54
C TRP A 125 -1.86 -3.59 -13.16
N ILE A 126 -0.58 -3.27 -12.90
CA ILE A 126 0.57 -4.07 -13.35
C ILE A 126 0.48 -5.49 -12.81
N ARG A 127 0.17 -5.64 -11.51
CA ARG A 127 -0.05 -6.96 -10.91
C ARG A 127 -1.16 -7.75 -11.59
N ASP A 128 -2.27 -7.10 -11.92
CA ASP A 128 -3.36 -7.74 -12.67
C ASP A 128 -2.94 -8.16 -14.09
N GLN A 129 -2.02 -7.43 -14.73
CA GLN A 129 -1.53 -7.79 -16.07
C GLN A 129 -0.64 -9.04 -16.07
N ASP A 130 0.07 -9.30 -14.97
CA ASP A 130 0.99 -10.44 -14.82
C ASP A 130 0.44 -11.51 -13.85
N ALA A 131 -0.88 -11.71 -13.89
CA ALA A 131 -1.58 -12.78 -13.15
C ALA A 131 -1.28 -12.81 -11.63
N GLY A 132 -1.07 -11.64 -11.03
CA GLY A 132 -0.85 -11.53 -9.58
C GLY A 132 0.59 -11.73 -9.12
N ARG A 133 1.53 -12.00 -10.04
CA ARG A 133 2.93 -12.36 -9.72
C ARG A 133 3.75 -11.23 -9.09
N PRO A 134 3.71 -9.97 -9.58
CA PRO A 134 4.52 -8.91 -9.01
C PRO A 134 4.12 -8.62 -7.56
N ARG A 135 5.12 -8.51 -6.69
CA ARG A 135 4.94 -8.07 -5.30
C ARG A 135 4.82 -6.56 -5.24
N LEU A 136 3.87 -6.05 -4.46
CA LEU A 136 3.59 -4.62 -4.38
C LEU A 136 4.07 -4.03 -3.07
N VAL A 137 4.88 -2.97 -3.17
CA VAL A 137 5.33 -2.14 -2.05
C VAL A 137 4.74 -0.74 -2.23
N GLN A 138 3.98 -0.28 -1.24
CA GLN A 138 3.40 1.07 -1.25
C GLN A 138 4.07 1.96 -0.21
N LEU A 139 4.44 3.17 -0.63
CA LEU A 139 4.97 4.24 0.21
C LEU A 139 3.94 5.35 0.39
N GLY A 140 3.94 5.92 1.59
CA GLY A 140 3.14 7.08 1.93
C GLY A 140 1.73 6.73 2.38
N LEU A 141 1.04 7.75 2.88
CA LEU A 141 -0.34 7.61 3.35
C LEU A 141 -1.27 7.27 2.19
N ARG A 142 -1.16 8.03 1.09
CA ARG A 142 -2.07 7.91 -0.06
C ARG A 142 -1.81 6.61 -0.81
N GLY A 143 -2.88 5.85 -1.03
CA GLY A 143 -2.80 4.51 -1.62
C GLY A 143 -2.50 3.41 -0.59
N GLY A 144 -1.80 3.71 0.49
CA GLY A 144 -1.47 2.77 1.58
C GLY A 144 -2.56 2.61 2.65
N GLU A 145 -3.65 3.38 2.58
CA GLU A 145 -4.73 3.33 3.59
C GLU A 145 -5.35 1.92 3.71
N VAL A 146 -5.42 1.16 2.62
CA VAL A 146 -5.88 -0.25 2.59
C VAL A 146 -4.68 -1.17 2.39
N ALA A 147 -4.04 -1.58 3.49
CA ALA A 147 -2.81 -2.36 3.44
C ALA A 147 -2.96 -3.77 2.83
N GLU A 148 -4.16 -4.35 2.86
CA GLU A 148 -4.43 -5.68 2.30
C GLU A 148 -4.16 -5.78 0.78
N TRP A 149 -4.16 -4.65 0.06
CA TRP A 149 -3.88 -4.65 -1.37
C TRP A 149 -2.39 -4.82 -1.73
N PHE A 150 -1.51 -4.74 -0.74
CA PHE A 150 -0.07 -4.70 -0.94
C PHE A 150 0.62 -5.79 -0.12
N ASP A 151 1.76 -6.24 -0.61
CA ASP A 151 2.62 -7.18 0.11
C ASP A 151 3.42 -6.45 1.21
N ALA A 152 3.71 -5.15 1.02
CA ALA A 152 4.22 -4.26 2.07
C ALA A 152 3.71 -2.81 1.90
N VAL A 153 3.44 -2.13 3.01
CA VAL A 153 3.08 -0.71 3.06
C VAL A 153 3.92 0.01 4.10
N LEU A 154 4.60 1.07 3.69
CA LEU A 154 5.34 1.97 4.57
C LEU A 154 4.48 3.20 4.80
N SER A 155 4.07 3.40 6.05
CA SER A 155 3.18 4.48 6.43
C SER A 155 3.85 5.40 7.44
N PRO A 156 3.65 6.72 7.33
CA PRO A 156 4.13 7.64 8.34
C PRO A 156 3.47 7.28 9.67
N ALA A 157 4.27 7.17 10.75
CA ALA A 157 3.78 6.84 12.08
C ALA A 157 2.73 7.84 12.59
N GLY A 158 2.81 9.10 12.13
CA GLY A 158 1.82 10.14 12.41
C GLY A 158 0.43 9.91 11.81
N ALA A 159 0.29 9.04 10.79
CA ALA A 159 -0.99 8.83 10.10
C ALA A 159 -2.01 7.97 10.85
N ARG A 160 -1.59 7.24 11.90
CA ARG A 160 -2.49 6.51 12.82
C ARG A 160 -3.50 5.62 12.08
N LEU A 161 -2.99 4.81 11.15
CA LEU A 161 -3.77 3.84 10.39
C LEU A 161 -3.99 2.56 11.22
N TRP A 162 -4.95 1.74 10.81
CA TRP A 162 -5.18 0.45 11.46
C TRP A 162 -3.93 -0.46 11.34
N PRO A 163 -3.51 -1.11 12.44
CA PRO A 163 -2.43 -2.09 12.41
C PRO A 163 -2.73 -3.20 11.40
N HIS A 164 -1.71 -3.60 10.63
CA HIS A 164 -1.83 -4.66 9.64
C HIS A 164 -0.49 -5.39 9.51
N PRO A 165 -0.45 -6.72 9.30
CA PRO A 165 0.80 -7.49 9.20
C PRO A 165 1.75 -6.98 8.09
N ASN A 166 1.18 -6.47 6.99
CA ASN A 166 1.95 -5.91 5.87
C ASN A 166 2.28 -4.42 6.05
N ARG A 167 1.94 -3.79 7.18
CA ARG A 167 2.18 -2.36 7.41
C ARG A 167 3.40 -2.17 8.32
N ILE A 168 4.32 -1.32 7.87
CA ILE A 168 5.49 -0.85 8.59
C ILE A 168 5.28 0.64 8.85
N GLU A 169 5.40 1.06 10.11
CA GLU A 169 5.34 2.47 10.46
C GLU A 169 6.76 3.06 10.40
N THR A 170 6.93 4.13 9.63
CA THR A 170 8.19 4.86 9.56
C THR A 170 8.05 6.17 10.33
N SER A 171 9.12 6.60 11.00
CA SER A 171 9.20 7.92 11.67
C SER A 171 9.13 9.10 10.70
N SER A 172 9.11 8.80 9.41
CA SER A 172 9.13 9.77 8.33
C SER A 172 7.80 10.50 8.27
N ASP A 173 7.64 11.53 9.11
CA ASP A 173 6.71 12.65 8.88
C ASP A 173 6.96 13.32 7.50
N ARG A 174 8.04 12.93 6.81
CA ARG A 174 8.44 13.34 5.44
C ARG A 174 7.44 12.92 4.35
N LEU A 175 6.68 11.85 4.55
CA LEU A 175 5.83 11.24 3.51
C LEU A 175 4.56 12.03 3.19
N ASP A 176 4.16 12.96 4.07
CA ASP A 176 2.91 13.74 3.90
C ASP A 176 3.16 15.26 3.74
N ASP A 177 4.42 15.70 3.63
CA ASP A 177 4.69 17.13 3.41
C ASP A 177 4.62 17.47 1.92
N VAL A 178 3.56 18.21 1.58
CA VAL A 178 3.29 18.95 0.33
C VAL A 178 2.61 18.19 -0.82
N ASP A 179 1.27 18.33 -0.93
CA ASP A 179 0.64 18.80 -2.17
C ASP A 179 -0.72 19.53 -1.94
N PRO A 180 -0.88 20.82 -2.33
CA PRO A 180 -2.16 21.55 -2.28
C PRO A 180 -3.30 20.97 -3.14
N VAL A 181 -3.04 19.98 -4.00
CA VAL A 181 -4.09 19.31 -4.80
C VAL A 181 -5.02 18.42 -3.93
N GLY A 182 -4.54 17.95 -2.77
CA GLY A 182 -5.37 17.27 -1.76
C GLY A 182 -6.41 18.18 -1.08
N ALA A 183 -6.26 19.51 -1.17
CA ALA A 183 -7.18 20.48 -0.58
C ALA A 183 -8.56 20.51 -1.25
N LEU A 184 -8.71 19.97 -2.46
CA LEU A 184 -10.02 19.79 -3.13
C LEU A 184 -10.69 18.47 -2.75
N GLU A 185 -9.93 17.46 -2.30
CA GLU A 185 -10.48 16.20 -1.83
C GLU A 185 -11.00 16.29 -0.39
N SER A 186 -10.40 17.13 0.47
CA SER A 186 -10.83 17.30 1.86
C SER A 186 -12.29 17.78 2.00
N PRO A 187 -12.78 18.81 1.27
CA PRO A 187 -14.16 19.28 1.39
C PRO A 187 -15.18 18.26 0.89
N LEU A 188 -14.87 17.54 -0.20
CA LEU A 188 -15.73 16.50 -0.74
C LEU A 188 -15.75 15.27 0.16
N ARG A 189 -14.58 14.84 0.67
CA ARG A 189 -14.45 13.75 1.64
C ARG A 189 -15.23 14.06 2.90
N GLU A 190 -15.03 15.24 3.48
CA GLU A 190 -15.78 15.72 4.65
C GLU A 190 -17.28 15.80 4.37
N TRP A 191 -17.68 16.30 3.20
CA TRP A 191 -19.07 16.37 2.81
C TRP A 191 -19.70 14.98 2.71
N VAL A 192 -19.03 14.02 2.09
CA VAL A 192 -19.52 12.63 1.99
C VAL A 192 -19.60 11.99 3.37
N ILE A 193 -18.59 12.17 4.23
CA ILE A 193 -18.60 11.64 5.60
C ILE A 193 -19.73 12.25 6.42
N LYS A 194 -19.89 13.57 6.35
CA LYS A 194 -20.97 14.31 7.03
C LYS A 194 -22.33 13.85 6.53
N ARG A 195 -22.46 13.57 5.23
CA ARG A 195 -23.70 13.08 4.62
C ARG A 195 -23.99 11.63 5.03
N ALA A 196 -22.99 10.75 5.03
CA ALA A 196 -23.13 9.37 5.47
C ALA A 196 -23.51 9.27 6.96
N ASN A 197 -22.95 10.12 7.81
CA ASN A 197 -23.25 10.14 9.24
C ASN A 197 -24.49 10.97 9.61
N SER A 198 -25.14 11.60 8.63
CA SER A 198 -26.31 12.41 8.90
C SER A 198 -27.47 11.53 9.41
N ARG A 199 -28.10 11.97 10.51
CA ARG A 199 -29.27 11.32 11.11
C ARG A 199 -30.48 12.26 11.08
N PRO A 200 -31.02 12.54 9.88
CA PRO A 200 -32.19 13.40 9.73
C PRO A 200 -33.39 12.86 10.51
N LYS A 201 -34.15 13.76 11.15
CA LYS A 201 -35.35 13.41 11.93
C LYS A 201 -36.60 13.52 11.05
N ASN A 202 -37.53 12.61 11.23
CA ASN A 202 -38.87 12.69 10.66
C ASN A 202 -39.68 13.82 11.33
N ARG A 203 -40.82 14.19 10.72
CA ARG A 203 -41.76 15.18 11.26
C ARG A 203 -42.29 14.82 12.66
N ARG A 204 -42.16 13.55 13.07
CA ARG A 204 -42.50 13.01 14.41
C ARG A 204 -41.31 12.96 15.38
N GLY A 205 -40.17 13.54 15.03
CA GLY A 205 -38.97 13.61 15.89
C GLY A 205 -38.09 12.35 15.92
N THR A 206 -38.52 11.24 15.33
CA THR A 206 -37.74 10.00 15.26
C THR A 206 -36.67 10.05 14.17
N THR A 207 -35.52 9.38 14.36
CA THR A 207 -34.47 9.26 13.35
C THR A 207 -35.01 8.51 12.13
N ARG A 208 -34.90 9.11 10.94
CA ARG A 208 -35.32 8.44 9.70
C ARG A 208 -34.23 7.47 9.22
N PRO A 209 -34.61 6.37 8.56
CA PRO A 209 -33.63 5.49 7.90
C PRO A 209 -32.88 6.26 6.81
N GLN A 210 -31.60 5.95 6.61
CA GLN A 210 -30.79 6.56 5.56
C GLN A 210 -31.38 6.26 4.18
N GLN A 211 -31.51 7.28 3.33
CA GLN A 211 -32.09 7.14 1.99
C GLN A 211 -31.32 7.94 0.94
N GLY A 212 -31.40 7.48 -0.31
CA GLY A 212 -30.83 8.16 -1.48
C GLY A 212 -29.34 8.44 -1.31
N LEU A 213 -28.98 9.73 -1.30
CA LEU A 213 -27.59 10.18 -1.18
C LEU A 213 -26.90 9.73 0.11
N GLU A 214 -27.62 9.64 1.23
CA GLU A 214 -27.05 9.24 2.53
C GLU A 214 -26.60 7.78 2.48
N TYR A 215 -27.46 6.93 1.91
CA TYR A 215 -27.15 5.52 1.70
C TYR A 215 -26.05 5.31 0.66
N LEU A 216 -26.03 6.13 -0.41
CA LEU A 216 -24.94 6.12 -1.39
C LEU A 216 -23.60 6.47 -0.72
N CYS A 217 -23.54 7.55 0.05
CA CYS A 217 -22.36 7.97 0.79
C CYS A 217 -21.89 6.90 1.80
N ALA A 218 -22.82 6.26 2.52
CA ALA A 218 -22.51 5.15 3.41
C ALA A 218 -21.91 3.95 2.65
N ARG A 219 -22.46 3.61 1.47
CA ARG A 219 -21.90 2.56 0.60
C ARG A 219 -20.55 2.92 -0.01
N LEU A 220 -20.26 4.20 -0.23
CA LEU A 220 -18.91 4.62 -0.63
C LEU A 220 -17.91 4.34 0.50
N ILE A 221 -18.27 4.64 1.74
CA ILE A 221 -17.41 4.35 2.91
C ILE A 221 -17.24 2.84 3.12
N GLU A 222 -18.34 2.08 3.10
CA GLU A 222 -18.34 0.62 3.28
C GLU A 222 -17.48 -0.10 2.22
N ARG A 223 -17.49 0.41 0.98
CA ARG A 223 -16.67 -0.14 -0.11
C ARG A 223 -15.21 0.31 -0.07
N GLY A 224 -14.79 1.04 0.97
CA GLY A 224 -13.45 1.62 1.07
C GLY A 224 -13.18 2.70 0.03
N LEU A 225 -14.22 3.21 -0.64
CA LEU A 225 -14.12 4.29 -1.61
C LEU A 225 -13.96 5.64 -0.88
N ILE A 226 -14.43 5.79 0.35
CA ILE A 226 -14.16 6.99 1.13
C ILE A 226 -13.75 6.56 2.52
N ILE A 227 -12.50 6.82 2.86
CA ILE A 227 -11.94 6.38 4.14
C ILE A 227 -12.24 7.48 5.15
N PRO A 228 -12.98 7.19 6.23
CA PRO A 228 -13.20 8.17 7.29
C PRO A 228 -11.87 8.49 7.98
N PRO A 229 -11.68 9.70 8.52
CA PRO A 229 -10.52 10.00 9.34
C PRO A 229 -10.44 8.98 10.47
N SER A 230 -9.25 8.43 10.69
CA SER A 230 -9.03 7.44 11.75
C SER A 230 -9.37 8.06 13.11
N VAL A 231 -10.13 7.31 13.91
CA VAL A 231 -10.31 7.63 15.33
C VAL A 231 -8.95 7.45 16.00
N SER A 232 -8.50 8.44 16.78
CA SER A 232 -7.22 8.42 17.47
C SER A 232 -7.06 7.16 18.33
N LEU A 233 -6.33 6.18 17.83
CA LEU A 233 -5.78 5.10 18.65
C LEU A 233 -4.41 5.55 19.18
N PRO A 234 -4.04 5.18 20.42
CA PRO A 234 -2.67 5.37 20.88
C PRO A 234 -1.73 4.60 19.94
N ALA A 235 -0.62 5.25 19.55
CA ALA A 235 0.40 4.61 18.73
C ALA A 235 0.81 3.28 19.37
N ALA A 236 0.88 2.20 18.58
CA ALA A 236 1.37 0.94 19.09
C ALA A 236 2.84 1.13 19.49
N PRO A 237 3.21 0.95 20.77
CA PRO A 237 4.59 1.12 21.19
C PRO A 237 5.43 0.01 20.56
N GLY A 238 6.33 0.36 19.63
CA GLY A 238 7.38 -0.54 19.14
C GLY A 238 7.53 -0.72 17.62
N ASN A 239 6.71 -0.08 16.77
CA ASN A 239 6.74 -0.32 15.31
C ASN A 239 7.40 0.78 14.46
N THR A 240 7.84 1.89 15.06
CA THR A 240 8.45 3.00 14.31
C THR A 240 9.90 2.70 13.93
N LEU A 241 10.21 2.65 12.63
CA LEU A 241 11.57 2.49 12.11
C LEU A 241 12.15 3.83 11.61
N ASP A 242 13.37 4.14 12.02
CA ASP A 242 14.16 5.34 11.63
C ASP A 242 15.24 5.04 10.57
N ASP A 243 15.69 3.78 10.46
CA ASP A 243 16.82 3.39 9.61
C ASP A 243 16.34 2.78 8.28
N GLY A 244 16.81 3.34 7.16
CA GLY A 244 16.49 2.89 5.80
C GLY A 244 16.91 1.44 5.51
N GLU A 245 18.02 0.97 6.09
CA GLU A 245 18.45 -0.43 5.90
C GLU A 245 17.56 -1.40 6.69
N GLU A 246 17.14 -1.00 7.89
CA GLU A 246 16.23 -1.80 8.71
C GLU A 246 14.83 -1.88 8.09
N VAL A 247 14.36 -0.76 7.53
CA VAL A 247 13.15 -0.71 6.70
C VAL A 247 13.27 -1.65 5.50
N ALA A 248 14.37 -1.55 4.74
CA ALA A 248 14.60 -2.42 3.60
C ALA A 248 14.65 -3.90 4.00
N ARG A 249 15.31 -4.23 5.11
CA ARG A 249 15.35 -5.59 5.68
C ARG A 249 13.96 -6.10 6.01
N ARG A 250 13.11 -5.27 6.62
CA ARG A 250 11.72 -5.64 6.94
C ARG A 250 10.84 -5.78 5.70
N VAL A 251 11.05 -4.94 4.69
CA VAL A 251 10.36 -5.07 3.39
C VAL A 251 10.80 -6.36 2.69
N ARG A 252 12.11 -6.64 2.56
CA ARG A 252 12.63 -7.90 2.01
C ARG A 252 11.98 -9.11 2.68
N HIS A 253 11.88 -9.07 4.00
CA HIS A 253 11.22 -10.09 4.79
C HIS A 253 9.73 -10.27 4.44
N LEU A 254 8.95 -9.18 4.37
CA LEU A 254 7.54 -9.24 3.97
C LEU A 254 7.35 -9.73 2.53
N LEU A 255 8.30 -9.42 1.66
CA LEU A 255 8.30 -9.86 0.27
C LEU A 255 8.76 -11.31 0.08
N GLY A 256 9.34 -11.94 1.13
CA GLY A 256 9.99 -13.24 1.01
C GLY A 256 11.24 -13.21 0.13
N LEU A 257 11.96 -12.08 0.13
CA LEU A 257 13.25 -11.94 -0.53
C LEU A 257 14.34 -12.28 0.49
N THR A 258 15.05 -13.38 0.28
CA THR A 258 16.23 -13.70 1.09
C THR A 258 17.26 -12.57 1.00
N PRO A 259 17.91 -12.19 2.12
CA PRO A 259 19.03 -11.26 2.05
C PRO A 259 20.13 -11.85 1.16
N ALA A 260 20.68 -11.01 0.27
CA ALA A 260 21.84 -11.35 -0.54
C ALA A 260 23.08 -11.59 0.34
#